data_AF-A0A2T1AG59-F1
#
_entry.id   AF-A0A2T1AG59-F1
#
_cell.length_a   1.000
_cell.length_b   1.000
_cell.length_c   1.000
_cell.angle_alpha   90.00
_cell.angle_beta   90.00
_cell.angle_gamma   90.00
#
_symmetry.space_group_name_H-M   'P 1'
#
loop_
_entity.id
_entity.type
_entity.pdbx_description
1 polymer ?
#
loop_
_entity_poly.entity_id
_entity_poly.type
_entity_poly.pdbx_seq_one_letter_code
_entity_poly.pdbx_strand_id
1 'polypeptide(L)' 'MKAMLAGFALIAVIAVGADFALERAGFSAQDQNSGAAVRLN' A
#
# COMPACT_ATOMS: atom_id res chain seq x y z
N MET A 1 -6.98 6.15 -25.54
CA MET A 1 -5.59 6.03 -25.05
C MET A 1 -5.28 7.01 -23.91
N LYS A 2 -5.43 8.34 -24.08
CA LYS A 2 -5.19 9.33 -23.00
C LYS A 2 -5.91 9.06 -21.67
N ALA A 3 -7.18 8.67 -21.71
CA ALA A 3 -7.95 8.33 -20.51
C ALA A 3 -7.41 7.08 -19.78
N MET A 4 -6.89 6.11 -20.55
CA MET A 4 -6.27 4.91 -20.00
C MET A 4 -4.96 5.24 -19.29
N LEU A 5 -4.11 6.08 -19.91
CA LEU A 5 -2.88 6.55 -19.28
C LEU A 5 -3.14 7.39 -18.02
N ALA A 6 -4.16 8.25 -18.04
CA ALA A 6 -4.58 9.01 -16.86
C ALA A 6 -5.07 8.10 -15.74
N GLY A 7 -5.82 7.03 -16.06
CA GLY A 7 -6.23 6.02 -15.09
C GLY A 7 -5.06 5.32 -14.42
N PHE A 8 -4.06 4.88 -15.20
CA PHE A 8 -2.84 4.28 -14.64
C PHE A 8 -2.04 5.26 -13.78
N ALA A 9 -1.89 6.51 -14.21
CA ALA A 9 -1.22 7.53 -13.44
C ALA A 9 -1.93 7.78 -12.10
N LEU A 10 -3.28 7.84 -12.11
CA LEU A 10 -4.07 8.01 -10.90
C LEU A 10 -3.89 6.83 -9.93
N ILE A 11 -3.91 5.60 -10.43
CA ILE A 11 -3.68 4.39 -9.61
C ILE A 11 -2.30 4.44 -8.97
N ALA A 12 -1.25 4.81 -9.72
CA ALA A 12 0.10 4.92 -9.19
C ALA A 12 0.20 5.99 -8.09
N VAL A 13 -0.42 7.15 -8.28
CA VAL A 13 -0.47 8.22 -7.26
C VAL A 13 -1.18 7.75 -6.00
N ILE A 14 -2.31 7.06 -6.13
CA ILE A 14 -3.06 6.53 -4.99
C ILE A 14 -2.24 5.48 -4.24
N ALA A 15 -1.59 4.55 -4.95
CA ALA A 15 -0.80 3.50 -4.34
C ALA A 15 0.37 4.05 -3.51
N VAL A 16 1.15 4.97 -4.09
CA VAL A 16 2.28 5.61 -3.40
C VAL A 16 1.78 6.50 -2.26
N GLY A 17 0.73 7.29 -2.50
CA GLY A 17 0.15 8.16 -1.48
C GLY A 17 -0.40 7.39 -0.28
N ALA A 18 -1.04 6.25 -0.52
CA ALA A 18 -1.56 5.39 0.54
C ALA A 18 -0.44 4.77 1.37
N ASP A 19 0.62 4.25 0.75
CA ASP A 19 1.78 3.67 1.44
C ASP A 19 2.38 4.67 2.46
N PHE A 20 2.72 5.87 2.00
CA PHE A 20 3.26 6.92 2.87
C PHE A 20 2.25 7.45 3.90
N ALA A 21 0.96 7.56 3.54
CA ALA A 21 -0.06 8.05 4.46
C ALA A 21 -0.33 7.05 5.59
N LEU A 22 -0.35 5.74 5.27
CA LEU A 22 -0.53 4.67 6.25
C LEU A 22 0.68 4.59 7.19
N GLU A 23 1.91 4.63 6.65
CA GLU A 23 3.13 4.65 7.47
C GLU A 23 3.10 5.81 8.48
N ARG A 24 2.76 7.03 8.02
CA ARG A 24 2.66 8.22 8.88
C ARG A 24 1.51 8.15 9.89
N ALA A 25 0.44 7.44 9.58
CA ALA A 25 -0.66 7.18 10.51
C ALA A 25 -0.31 6.12 11.57
N GLY A 26 0.90 5.55 11.54
CA GLY A 26 1.34 4.48 12.44
C GLY A 26 0.84 3.10 12.02
N PHE A 27 0.39 2.95 10.77
CA PHE A 27 -0.08 1.69 10.22
C PHE A 27 1.09 0.98 9.53
N SER A 28 1.49 -0.17 10.07
CA SER A 28 2.51 -1.04 9.50
C SER A 28 1.84 -2.20 8.77
N ALA A 29 1.91 -2.20 7.43
CA ALA A 29 1.47 -3.34 6.62
C ALA A 29 2.27 -4.61 6.95
N GLN A 30 3.51 -4.44 7.42
CA GLN A 30 4.40 -5.52 7.85
C GLN A 30 3.88 -6.17 9.14
N ASP A 31 3.48 -5.36 10.13
CA ASP A 31 2.92 -5.86 11.40
C ASP A 31 1.57 -6.55 11.19
N GLN A 32 0.77 -6.07 10.22
CA GLN A 32 -0.54 -6.65 9.93
C GLN A 32 -0.43 -8.03 9.25
N ASN A 33 0.61 -8.26 8.45
CA ASN A 33 0.85 -9.55 7.79
C ASN A 33 1.69 -10.52 8.64
N SER A 34 2.41 -10.02 9.65
CA SER A 34 3.13 -10.82 10.65
C SER A 34 2.24 -11.31 11.79
N GLY A 35 1.00 -11.70 11.49
CA GLY A 35 0.08 -12.26 12.49
C GLY A 35 0.71 -13.45 13.23
N ALA A 36 0.42 -13.59 14.53
CA ALA A 36 0.97 -14.61 15.43
C ALA A 36 0.82 -16.08 14.94
N ALA A 37 0.06 -16.30 13.87
CA ALA A 37 -0.14 -17.56 13.18
C ALA A 37 1.03 -18.00 12.27
N VAL A 38 1.90 -17.09 11.81
CA VAL A 38 3.07 -17.47 10.98
C VAL A 38 4.31 -17.63 11.86
N ARG A 39 4.33 -18.72 12.62
CA ARG A 39 5.55 -19.19 13.30
C ARG A 39 6.38 -20.01 12.31
N LEU A 40 7.37 -19.38 11.70
CA LEU A 40 8.49 -20.10 11.12
C LEU A 40 9.40 -20.46 12.30
N ASN A 41 9.35 -21.73 12.73
CA ASN A 41 10.26 -22.28 13.74
C ASN A 41 11.73 -22.03 13.37
#